data_AF-A0A1G3ZTX2-F1
#
_entry.id   AF-A0A1G3ZTX2-F1
#
_cell.length_a   1.000
_cell.length_b   1.000
_cell.length_c   1.000
_cell.angle_alpha   90.00
_cell.angle_beta   90.00
_cell.angle_gamma   90.00
#
_symmetry.space_group_name_H-M   'P 1'
#
loop_
_entity.id
_entity.type
_entity.pdbx_description
1 polymer ?
#
loop_
_entity_poly.entity_id
_entity_poly.type
_entity_poly.pdbx_seq_one_letter_code
_entity_poly.pdbx_strand_id
1 'polypeptide(L)' 'MQEAITRDPEVMHGTPVFRGTRVPVQTLFDYIESGESLDEFLAGFPTISRELAVQVLEECKELRLARV' A
#
# COMPACT_ATOMS: atom_id res chain seq x y z
N MET A 1 11.60 11.42 -5.67
CA MET A 1 11.23 10.31 -4.79
C MET A 1 10.34 9.38 -5.60
N GLN A 2 10.51 8.07 -5.50
CA GLN A 2 9.76 7.11 -6.32
C GLN A 2 8.43 6.77 -5.63
N GLU A 3 7.28 6.98 -6.28
CA GLU A 3 5.94 6.74 -5.72
C GLU A 3 5.75 5.27 -5.28
N ALA A 4 5.52 5.00 -4.00
CA ALA A 4 5.30 3.64 -3.49
C ALA A 4 3.99 3.03 -4.02
N ILE A 5 3.04 3.87 -4.39
CA ILE A 5 1.76 3.49 -4.98
C ILE A 5 1.83 3.67 -6.50
N THR A 6 1.49 2.63 -7.26
CA THR A 6 1.34 2.72 -8.71
C THR A 6 -0.11 2.51 -9.11
N ARG A 7 -0.58 3.30 -10.07
CA ARG A 7 -1.90 3.16 -10.66
C ARG A 7 -1.77 3.07 -12.18
N ASP A 8 -2.07 1.89 -12.71
CA ASP A 8 -2.02 1.63 -14.13
C ASP A 8 -3.40 1.11 -14.58
N PRO A 9 -4.09 1.75 -15.54
CA PRO A 9 -5.38 1.28 -16.06
C PRO A 9 -5.34 -0.17 -16.56
N GLU A 10 -4.18 -0.63 -17.04
CA GLU A 10 -3.96 -1.98 -17.54
C GLU A 10 -3.68 -2.99 -16.41
N VAL A 11 -3.37 -2.52 -15.20
CA VAL A 11 -3.11 -3.35 -14.01
C VAL A 11 -4.30 -3.23 -13.04
N MET A 12 -4.99 -4.35 -12.81
CA MET A 12 -6.15 -4.39 -11.90
C MET A 12 -7.18 -3.27 -12.15
N HIS A 13 -7.44 -2.95 -13.43
CA HIS A 13 -8.40 -1.92 -13.83
C HIS A 13 -8.14 -0.54 -13.21
N GLY A 14 -6.87 -0.19 -12.96
CA GLY A 14 -6.51 1.08 -12.33
C GLY A 14 -6.71 1.11 -10.81
N THR A 15 -6.75 -0.06 -10.16
CA THR A 15 -6.66 -0.16 -8.70
C THR A 15 -5.27 0.27 -8.24
N PRO A 16 -5.14 1.13 -7.21
CA PRO A 16 -3.85 1.46 -6.63
C PRO A 16 -3.19 0.22 -6.01
N VAL A 17 -1.98 -0.12 -6.49
CA VAL A 17 -1.21 -1.27 -6.02
C VAL A 17 0.17 -0.84 -5.50
N PHE A 18 0.78 -1.67 -4.66
CA PHE A 18 2.17 -1.48 -4.26
C PHE A 18 3.08 -1.56 -5.49
N ARG A 19 3.99 -0.60 -5.65
CA ARG A 19 4.94 -0.54 -6.77
C ARG A 19 5.63 -1.88 -6.97
N GLY A 20 5.63 -2.35 -8.21
CA GLY A 20 6.31 -3.60 -8.59
C GLY A 20 5.56 -4.87 -8.16
N THR A 21 4.34 -4.73 -7.65
CA THR A 21 3.48 -5.86 -7.27
C THR A 21 2.10 -5.73 -7.92
N ARG A 22 1.27 -6.76 -7.73
CA ARG A 22 -0.17 -6.71 -8.00
C ARG A 22 -0.99 -6.74 -6.71
N VAL A 23 -0.38 -6.39 -5.58
CA VAL A 23 -1.08 -6.36 -4.29
C VAL A 23 -1.78 -5.01 -4.16
N PRO A 24 -3.10 -4.97 -3.95
CA PRO A 24 -3.81 -3.72 -3.72
C PRO A 24 -3.33 -3.02 -2.45
N VAL A 25 -3.20 -1.70 -2.49
CA VAL A 25 -2.91 -0.90 -1.30
C VAL A 25 -4.04 -1.04 -0.26
N GLN A 26 -5.28 -1.21 -0.74
CA GLN A 26 -6.44 -1.45 0.12
C GLN A 26 -6.24 -2.64 1.06
N THR A 27 -5.59 -3.72 0.60
CA THR A 27 -5.37 -4.91 1.42
C THR A 27 -4.56 -4.62 2.67
N LEU A 28 -3.59 -3.69 2.63
CA LEU A 28 -2.87 -3.27 3.83
C LEU A 28 -3.80 -2.62 4.85
N PHE A 29 -4.72 -1.77 4.39
CA PHE A 29 -5.68 -1.13 5.28
C PHE A 29 -6.69 -2.14 5.85
N ASP A 30 -7.15 -3.10 5.04
CA ASP A 30 -8.07 -4.16 5.50
C ASP A 30 -7.46 -4.97 6.66
N TYR A 31 -6.16 -5.30 6.58
CA TYR A 31 -5.44 -5.99 7.67
C TYR A 31 -5.40 -5.14 8.94
N ILE A 32 -5.00 -3.88 8.82
CA ILE A 32 -4.89 -2.95 9.97
C ILE A 32 -6.27 -2.70 10.60
N GLU A 33 -7.32 -2.53 9.78
CA GLU A 33 -8.71 -2.35 10.25
C GLU A 33 -9.26 -3.60 10.93
N SER A 34 -8.79 -4.78 10.53
CA SER A 34 -9.10 -6.06 11.19
C SER A 34 -8.35 -6.27 12.51
N GLY A 35 -7.44 -5.35 12.87
CA GLY A 35 -6.63 -5.42 14.07
C GLY A 35 -5.33 -6.21 13.90
N GLU A 36 -5.00 -6.61 12.67
CA GLU A 36 -3.74 -7.29 12.36
C GLU A 36 -2.58 -6.28 12.32
N SER A 37 -1.41 -6.74 12.71
CA SER A 37 -0.17 -5.98 12.69
C SER A 37 0.42 -5.88 11.28
N LEU A 38 1.31 -4.89 11.09
CA LEU A 38 2.07 -4.77 9.85
C LEU A 38 2.95 -6.02 9.59
N ASP A 39 3.44 -6.67 10.65
CA ASP A 39 4.20 -7.92 10.53
C ASP A 39 3.35 -9.07 9.96
N GLU A 40 2.09 -9.19 10.39
CA GLU A 40 1.15 -10.20 9.87
C GLU A 40 0.82 -9.95 8.40
N PHE A 41 0.64 -8.68 8.01
CA PHE A 41 0.50 -8.32 6.59
C PHE A 41 1.73 -8.72 5.76
N LEU A 42 2.94 -8.40 6.25
CA LEU A 42 4.18 -8.71 5.53
C LEU A 42 4.43 -10.23 5.44
N ALA A 43 3.96 -11.02 6.42
CA ALA A 43 3.98 -12.47 6.35
C ALA A 43 3.07 -13.02 5.24
N GLY A 44 1.93 -12.38 4.99
CA GLY A 44 1.03 -12.71 3.87
C GLY A 44 1.56 -12.27 2.49
N PHE A 45 2.37 -11.21 2.45
CA PHE A 45 2.88 -10.61 1.22
C PHE A 45 4.41 -10.39 1.27
N PRO A 46 5.23 -11.46 1.22
CA PRO A 46 6.69 -11.37 1.38
C PRO A 46 7.40 -10.64 0.24
N THR A 47 6.70 -10.32 -0.85
CA THR A 47 7.20 -9.49 -1.96
C THR A 47 7.18 -8.00 -1.63
N ILE A 48 6.48 -7.59 -0.58
CA ILE A 48 6.43 -6.21 -0.09
C ILE A 48 7.44 -6.08 1.04
N SER A 49 8.38 -5.14 0.90
CA SER A 49 9.29 -4.83 2.00
C SER A 49 8.59 -3.95 3.03
N ARG A 50 9.06 -4.00 4.28
CA ARG A 50 8.58 -3.12 5.35
C ARG A 50 8.71 -1.65 4.96
N GLU A 51 9.82 -1.28 4.34
CA GLU A 51 10.09 0.08 3.88
C GLU A 51 9.04 0.53 2.86
N LEU A 52 8.70 -0.34 1.90
CA LEU A 52 7.67 -0.04 0.91
C LEU A 52 6.29 0.11 1.56
N ALA A 53 5.95 -0.75 2.52
CA ALA A 53 4.69 -0.65 3.25
C ALA A 53 4.58 0.66 4.06
N VAL A 54 5.65 1.03 4.75
CA VAL A 54 5.73 2.31 5.49
C VAL A 54 5.65 3.50 4.54
N GLN A 55 6.30 3.44 3.38
CA GLN A 55 6.25 4.51 2.40
C GLN A 55 4.82 4.73 1.86
N VAL A 56 4.06 3.65 1.61
CA VAL A 56 2.64 3.75 1.25
C VAL A 56 1.83 4.45 2.34
N LEU A 57 2.06 4.11 3.62
CA LEU A 57 1.36 4.77 4.73
C LEU A 57 1.66 6.28 4.80
N GLU A 58 2.93 6.67 4.61
CA GLU A 58 3.32 8.08 4.58
C GLU A 58 2.73 8.82 3.37
N GLU A 59 2.77 8.24 2.17
CA GLU A 59 2.15 8.84 0.97
C GLU A 59 0.63 9.04 1.14
N CYS A 60 -0.08 8.04 1.70
CA CYS A 60 -1.50 8.17 2.01
C CYS A 60 -1.78 9.25 3.07
N LYS A 61 -0.94 9.36 4.09
CA LYS A 61 -1.04 10.39 5.13
C LYS A 61 -0.83 11.78 4.55
N GLU A 62 0.19 11.99 3.73
CA GLU A 62 0.47 13.27 3.07
C GLU A 62 -0.69 13.69 2.16
N LEU A 63 -1.20 12.77 1.31
CA LEU A 63 -2.34 13.05 0.43
C LEU A 63 -3.60 13.46 1.21
N ARG A 64 -3.86 12.82 2.36
CA ARG A 64 -5.05 13.11 3.17
C ARG A 64 -4.90 14.41 3.95
N LEU A 65 -3.71 14.69 4.51
CA LEU A 65 -3.43 15.91 5.28
C LEU A 65 -3.30 17.15 4.39
N ALA A 66 -2.88 17.01 3.14
CA ALA A 66 -2.80 18.12 2.19
C ALA A 66 -4.18 18.60 1.68
N ARG A 67 -5.26 17.86 2.00
CA ARG A 67 -6.62 18.14 1.52
C ARG A 67 -7.56 18.63 2.62
N VAL A 68 -7.03 19.01 3.79
CA VAL A 68 -7.78 19.52 4.95
C VAL A 68 -7.61 21.02 5.08
#